data_AF-A0A534L8D7-F1
#
_entry.id   AF-A0A534L8D7-F1
#
_cell.length_a   1.000
_cell.length_b   1.000
_cell.length_c   1.000
_cell.angle_alpha   90.00
_cell.angle_beta   90.00
_cell.angle_gamma   90.00
#
_symmetry.space_group_name_H-M   'P 1'
#
loop_
_entity.id
_entity.type
_entity.pdbx_description
1 polymer ?
#
loop_
_entity_poly.entity_id
_entity_poly.type
_entity_poly.pdbx_seq_one_letter_code
_entity_poly.pdbx_strand_id
1 'polypeptide(L)'
;MTNEVRVDSSQGIVVRGWKSGSQGLFLQIRAQDEAVRLVCRCGRSHWLVREQFSGGVASLSVTCHSCGTRGTFAMEDVTWPSP
;
A
#
# COMPACT_ATOMS: atom_id res chain seq x y z
N MET A 1 7.28 -16.14 8.69
CA MET A 1 6.48 -16.25 7.45
C MET A 1 6.00 -14.85 7.14
N THR A 2 6.14 -14.35 5.93
CA THR A 2 5.69 -12.99 5.59
C THR A 2 4.20 -13.02 5.30
N ASN A 3 3.40 -12.30 6.09
CA ASN A 3 1.96 -12.15 5.83
C ASN A 3 1.73 -11.41 4.52
N GLU A 4 0.83 -11.92 3.67
CA GLU A 4 0.51 -11.33 2.37
C GLU A 4 -0.91 -10.76 2.36
N VAL A 5 -1.08 -9.62 1.68
CA VAL A 5 -2.38 -8.99 1.44
C VAL A 5 -2.55 -8.82 -0.07
N ARG A 6 -3.73 -9.19 -0.59
CA ARG A 6 -4.05 -8.95 -1.99
C ARG A 6 -4.51 -7.51 -2.22
N VAL A 7 -4.09 -6.92 -3.33
CA VAL A 7 -4.45 -5.54 -3.71
C VAL A 7 -5.96 -5.30 -3.84
N ASP A 8 -6.72 -6.34 -4.22
CA ASP A 8 -8.19 -6.28 -4.35
C ASP A 8 -8.91 -6.33 -2.99
N SER A 9 -8.21 -6.71 -1.92
CA SER A 9 -8.69 -6.67 -0.54
C SER A 9 -8.38 -5.34 0.16
N SER A 10 -8.17 -4.26 -0.62
CA SER A 10 -7.75 -2.95 -0.11
C SER A 10 -8.82 -2.24 0.73
N GLN A 11 -10.09 -2.60 0.58
CA GLN A 11 -11.17 -2.02 1.38
C GLN A 11 -10.99 -2.32 2.87
N GLY A 12 -11.09 -1.27 3.71
CA GLY A 12 -10.97 -1.38 5.16
C GLY A 12 -9.54 -1.46 5.70
N ILE A 13 -8.53 -1.53 4.82
CA ILE A 13 -7.13 -1.50 5.22
C ILE A 13 -6.67 -0.04 5.37
N VAL A 14 -6.15 0.28 6.56
CA VAL A 14 -5.52 1.56 6.86
C VAL A 14 -4.01 1.34 6.99
N VAL A 15 -3.24 2.08 6.21
CA VAL A 15 -1.78 2.00 6.11
C VAL A 15 -1.15 3.10 6.96
N ARG A 16 -0.22 2.73 7.84
CA ARG A 16 0.58 3.67 8.65
C ARG A 16 1.90 4.06 7.99
N GLY A 17 2.35 3.24 7.04
CA GLY A 17 3.59 3.46 6.30
C GLY A 17 3.84 2.34 5.31
N TRP A 18 4.78 2.54 4.40
CA TRP A 18 5.15 1.53 3.42
C TRP A 18 6.64 1.60 3.11
N LYS A 19 7.17 0.48 2.62
CA LYS A 19 8.54 0.41 2.10
C LYS A 19 8.61 -0.48 0.88
N SER A 20 9.37 -0.06 -0.12
CA SER A 20 9.79 -0.93 -1.22
C SER A 20 11.06 -1.69 -0.82
N GLY A 21 11.17 -2.95 -1.23
CA GLY A 21 12.39 -3.74 -1.10
C GLY A 21 12.54 -4.73 -2.26
N SER A 22 13.64 -5.47 -2.28
CA SER A 22 13.93 -6.49 -3.31
C SER A 22 12.85 -7.57 -3.41
N GLN A 23 12.10 -7.80 -2.33
CA GLN A 23 11.04 -8.79 -2.26
C GLN A 23 9.64 -8.23 -2.59
N GLY A 24 9.51 -6.93 -2.87
CA GLY A 24 8.26 -6.28 -3.25
C GLY A 24 7.90 -5.06 -2.39
N LEU A 25 6.62 -4.72 -2.37
CA LEU A 25 6.07 -3.63 -1.56
C LEU A 25 5.53 -4.17 -0.24
N PHE A 26 5.93 -3.56 0.86
CA PHE A 26 5.51 -3.92 2.20
C PHE A 26 4.73 -2.77 2.84
N LEU A 27 3.60 -3.10 3.46
CA LEU A 27 2.71 -2.15 4.12
C LEU A 27 2.74 -2.39 5.62
N GLN A 28 2.93 -1.33 6.38
CA GLN A 28 2.59 -1.32 7.80
C GLN A 28 1.11 -0.99 7.92
N ILE A 29 0.28 -1.94 8.37
CA ILE A 29 -1.17 -1.75 8.45
C ILE A 29 -1.62 -1.67 9.90
N ARG A 30 -2.68 -0.89 10.18
CA ARG A 30 -3.16 -0.68 11.56
C ARG A 30 -3.49 -1.97 12.33
N ALA A 31 -3.97 -2.99 11.63
CA ALA A 31 -4.44 -4.24 12.21
C ALA A 31 -3.33 -5.24 12.52
N GLN A 32 -2.07 -4.99 12.13
CA GLN A 32 -0.95 -5.91 12.31
C GLN A 32 0.32 -5.16 12.72
N ASP A 33 1.04 -5.71 13.70
CA ASP A 33 2.32 -5.14 14.13
C ASP A 33 3.44 -5.41 13.13
N GLU A 34 3.36 -6.51 12.38
CA GLU A 34 4.32 -6.84 11.33
C GLU A 34 3.90 -6.26 9.97
N ALA A 35 4.90 -5.87 9.17
CA ALA A 35 4.66 -5.41 7.81
C ALA A 35 4.18 -6.56 6.91
N VAL A 36 3.12 -6.31 6.15
CA VAL A 36 2.53 -7.27 5.21
C VAL A 36 3.01 -7.01 3.80
N ARG A 37 3.26 -8.06 3.01
CA ARG A 37 3.63 -7.94 1.61
C ARG A 37 2.39 -7.75 0.74
N LEU A 38 2.39 -6.72 -0.08
CA LEU A 38 1.31 -6.49 -1.03
C LEU A 38 1.50 -7.35 -2.29
N VAL A 39 0.52 -8.18 -2.59
CA VAL A 39 0.53 -9.08 -3.75
C VAL A 39 -0.57 -8.77 -4.75
N CYS A 40 -0.23 -8.96 -6.03
CA CYS A 40 -1.15 -8.81 -7.14
C CYS A 40 -1.74 -10.16 -7.53
N ARG A 41 -2.99 -10.17 -8.02
CA ARG A 41 -3.63 -11.35 -8.61
C ARG A 41 -2.88 -11.95 -9.80
N CYS A 42 -2.01 -11.19 -10.47
CA CYS A 42 -1.19 -11.69 -11.58
C CYS A 42 0.13 -12.35 -11.13
N GLY A 43 0.42 -12.39 -9.83
CA GLY A 43 1.63 -12.99 -9.26
C GLY A 43 2.92 -12.16 -9.38
N ARG A 44 2.98 -11.11 -10.23
CA ARG A 44 4.22 -10.34 -10.45
C ARG A 44 4.51 -9.26 -9.39
N SER A 45 3.46 -8.63 -8.85
CA SER A 45 3.55 -7.66 -7.74
C SER A 45 4.62 -6.55 -7.90
N HIS A 46 4.86 -6.10 -9.14
CA HIS A 46 5.68 -4.93 -9.43
C HIS A 46 4.79 -3.68 -9.38
N TRP A 47 5.09 -2.75 -8.47
CA TRP A 47 4.16 -1.68 -8.10
C TRP A 47 4.70 -0.30 -8.48
N LEU A 48 3.84 0.48 -9.13
CA LEU A 48 3.92 1.93 -9.12
C LEU A 48 3.21 2.43 -7.85
N VAL A 49 3.87 3.23 -7.03
CA VAL A 49 3.37 3.69 -5.73
C VAL A 49 3.27 5.21 -5.73
N ARG A 50 2.14 5.73 -5.23
CA ARG A 50 1.87 7.17 -5.12
C ARG A 50 1.18 7.47 -3.80
N GLU A 51 1.78 8.32 -2.98
CA GLU A 51 1.06 8.97 -1.90
C GLU A 51 0.28 10.16 -2.44
N GLN A 52 -0.96 10.33 -1.98
CA GLN A 52 -1.83 11.43 -2.37
C GLN A 52 -2.47 12.03 -1.13
N PHE A 53 -2.55 13.35 -1.08
CA PHE A 53 -3.28 14.08 -0.06
C PHE A 53 -4.38 14.92 -0.72
N SER A 54 -5.63 14.68 -0.33
CA SER A 54 -6.77 15.43 -0.86
C SER A 54 -7.83 15.59 0.22
N GLY A 55 -8.32 16.82 0.42
CA GLY A 55 -9.43 17.07 1.35
C GLY A 55 -9.16 16.67 2.79
N GLY A 56 -7.90 16.75 3.26
CA GLY A 56 -7.53 16.35 4.63
C GLY A 56 -7.23 14.85 4.80
N VAL A 57 -7.34 14.05 3.75
CA VAL A 57 -7.14 12.61 3.79
C VAL A 57 -5.90 12.22 3.00
N ALA A 58 -4.99 11.48 3.64
CA ALA A 58 -3.86 10.84 2.99
C ALA A 58 -4.27 9.45 2.46
N SER A 59 -3.76 9.09 1.29
CA SER A 59 -4.00 7.78 0.68
C SER A 59 -2.78 7.26 -0.09
N LEU A 60 -2.62 5.94 -0.11
CA LEU A 60 -1.62 5.23 -0.88
C LEU A 60 -2.29 4.59 -2.09
N SER A 61 -2.01 5.12 -3.27
CA SER A 61 -2.44 4.53 -4.54
C SER A 61 -1.33 3.64 -5.10
N VAL A 62 -1.68 2.40 -5.43
CA VAL A 62 -0.77 1.43 -6.04
C VAL A 62 -1.33 0.94 -7.36
N THR A 63 -0.46 0.72 -8.34
CA THR A 63 -0.83 0.13 -9.62
C THR A 63 0.19 -0.94 -10.00
N CYS A 64 -0.28 -2.14 -10.30
CA CYS A 64 0.58 -3.21 -10.78
C CYS A 64 1.05 -2.86 -12.19
N HIS A 65 2.36 -2.68 -12.37
CA HIS A 65 2.96 -2.34 -13.66
C HIS A 65 2.66 -3.40 -14.74
N SER A 66 2.52 -4.67 -14.35
CA SER A 66 2.39 -5.77 -15.31
C SER A 66 0.96 -6.01 -15.82
N CYS A 67 -0.06 -5.73 -15.01
CA CYS A 67 -1.46 -6.03 -15.39
C CYS A 67 -2.43 -4.88 -15.14
N GLY A 68 -1.95 -3.73 -14.67
CA GLY A 68 -2.76 -2.54 -14.43
C GLY A 68 -3.69 -2.61 -13.23
N THR A 69 -3.75 -3.73 -12.48
CA THR A 69 -4.59 -3.83 -11.27
C THR A 69 -4.22 -2.74 -10.27
N ARG A 70 -5.22 -2.04 -9.75
CA ARG A 70 -5.04 -0.89 -8.84
C ARG A 70 -5.60 -1.20 -7.46
N GLY A 71 -5.04 -0.55 -6.46
CA GLY A 71 -5.59 -0.48 -5.11
C GLY A 71 -5.34 0.90 -4.53
N THR A 72 -6.24 1.35 -3.66
CA THR A 72 -6.08 2.60 -2.92
C THR A 72 -6.33 2.28 -1.46
N PHE A 73 -5.40 2.69 -0.60
CA PHE A 73 -5.47 2.49 0.84
C PHE A 73 -5.58 3.85 1.53
N ALA A 74 -6.41 3.94 2.57
CA ALA A 74 -6.35 5.09 3.45
C ALA A 74 -5.04 5.08 4.22
N MET A 75 -4.45 6.26 4.46
CA MET A 75 -3.27 6.39 5.30
C MET A 75 -3.56 7.17 6.57
N GLU A 76 -2.93 6.77 7.67
CA GLU A 76 -2.91 7.48 8.95
C GLU A 76 -1.46 7.77 9.37
N ASP A 77 -1.28 8.67 10.34
CA ASP A 77 0.03 9.07 10.88
C ASP A 77 1.04 9.59 9.85
N VAL A 78 0.55 10.10 8.71
CA VAL A 78 1.39 10.68 7.67
C VAL A 78 1.68 12.14 8.00
N THR A 79 2.88 12.42 8.49
CA THR A 79 3.36 13.79 8.68
C THR A 79 3.87 14.32 7.34
N TRP A 80 3.02 15.05 6.60
CA TRP A 80 3.50 15.78 5.43
C TRP A 80 4.10 17.12 5.87
N PRO A 81 5.25 17.54 5.30
CA PRO A 81 5.74 18.90 5.49
C PRO A 81 4.68 19.86 4.94
N SER A 82 4.21 20.77 5.79
CA SER A 82 3.36 21.89 5.40
C SER A 82 4.06 22.69 4.28
N PRO A 83 3.32 23.20 3.29
CA PRO A 83 3.90 24.08 2.26
C PRO A 83 4.53 25.34 2.86
#